data_AF-D0N1M7-F1
#
_entry.id   AF-D0N1M7-F1
#
_cell.length_a   1.000
_cell.length_b   1.000
_cell.length_c   1.000
_cell.angle_alpha   90.00
_cell.angle_beta   90.00
_cell.angle_gamma   90.00
#
_symmetry.space_group_name_H-M   'P 1'
#
loop_
_entity.id
_entity.type
_entity.pdbx_description
1 polymer ?
#
loop_
_entity_poly.entity_id
_entity_poly.type
_entity_poly.pdbx_seq_one_letter_code
_entity_poly.pdbx_strand_id
1 'polypeptide(L)'
;MAVPRRRWLHARLHNRAYRYRHSFLHRVSSFSTYSLFAESPSVAITSHSGHKPGSFKTLAHTFSAVEDVKNSRVAGVQLLSDGYRRLLALPTSQELACALYLTASQLAPPYEGVELRFGAKSFVRFLKQLETEEIGDLDSRETLEKLLATFPDYGRATQALLDSGRAVVPEIEDIGELLSIQAVYEQLMAIATDEGAGGVARKQQLALKLLQQCRRGFFSSVC
;
A
#
# COMPACT_ATOMS: atom_id res chain seq x y z
N MET A 1 -61.23 -20.80 -7.27
CA MET A 1 -60.76 -21.83 -8.22
C MET A 1 -59.55 -22.52 -7.62
N ALA A 2 -59.60 -23.85 -7.54
CA ALA A 2 -58.70 -24.71 -6.77
C ALA A 2 -57.56 -25.28 -7.63
N VAL A 3 -56.35 -25.28 -7.05
CA VAL A 3 -55.22 -26.26 -7.06
C VAL A 3 -55.09 -27.21 -8.29
N PRO A 4 -53.87 -27.47 -8.80
CA PRO A 4 -53.11 -28.58 -8.23
C PRO A 4 -51.63 -28.33 -7.95
N ARG A 5 -51.23 -28.91 -6.81
CA ARG A 5 -49.88 -29.23 -6.36
C ARG A 5 -49.21 -30.20 -7.32
N ARG A 6 -47.89 -30.09 -7.48
CA ARG A 6 -47.03 -31.27 -7.68
C ARG A 6 -45.92 -31.29 -6.63
N ARG A 7 -45.75 -32.49 -6.10
CA ARG A 7 -44.91 -32.96 -4.99
C ARG A 7 -44.09 -34.11 -5.59
N TRP A 8 -42.97 -34.48 -4.93
CA TRP A 8 -42.15 -35.70 -5.14
C TRP A 8 -41.10 -35.59 -6.28
N LEU A 9 -39.83 -36.03 -6.21
CA LEU A 9 -39.10 -36.91 -5.29
C LEU A 9 -37.57 -36.73 -5.43
N HIS A 10 -36.87 -37.20 -4.39
CA HIS A 10 -35.42 -37.41 -4.21
C HIS A 10 -34.59 -37.89 -5.43
N ALA A 11 -33.34 -37.42 -5.49
CA ALA A 11 -32.17 -38.19 -5.95
C ALA A 11 -30.97 -37.80 -5.06
N ARG A 12 -30.68 -38.53 -3.98
CA ARG A 12 -29.69 -39.62 -3.88
C ARG A 12 -28.33 -39.33 -4.54
N LEU A 13 -27.41 -38.89 -3.69
CA LEU A 13 -26.03 -39.37 -3.49
C LEU A 13 -25.33 -40.03 -4.69
N HIS A 14 -24.28 -39.39 -5.19
CA HIS A 14 -23.09 -40.12 -5.63
C HIS A 14 -21.82 -39.51 -5.03
N ASN A 15 -21.35 -40.22 -4.01
CA ASN A 15 -20.04 -40.15 -3.42
C ASN A 15 -19.02 -40.73 -4.42
N ARG A 16 -17.99 -39.97 -4.79
CA ARG A 16 -16.80 -40.51 -5.47
C ARG A 16 -15.56 -40.06 -4.72
N ALA A 17 -15.20 -40.87 -3.74
CA ALA A 17 -13.88 -40.90 -3.15
C ALA A 17 -12.87 -41.36 -4.22
N TYR A 18 -11.86 -40.54 -4.49
CA TYR A 18 -10.61 -41.01 -5.08
C TYR A 18 -9.56 -41.04 -3.97
N ARG A 19 -9.37 -42.24 -3.41
CA ARG A 19 -8.14 -42.59 -2.71
C ARG A 19 -7.11 -42.98 -3.77
N TYR A 20 -5.95 -42.35 -3.74
CA TYR A 20 -4.73 -42.96 -4.27
C TYR A 20 -3.60 -42.76 -3.25
N ARG A 21 -3.28 -43.85 -2.55
CA ARG A 21 -2.00 -44.04 -1.87
C ARG A 21 -1.16 -44.91 -2.80
N HIS A 22 0.10 -44.56 -3.04
CA HIS A 22 1.23 -45.40 -2.61
C HIS A 22 2.62 -44.78 -2.91
N SER A 23 3.42 -44.72 -1.84
CA SER A 23 4.87 -44.99 -1.69
C SER A 23 5.94 -44.29 -2.55
N PHE A 24 6.75 -43.50 -1.83
CA PHE A 24 8.23 -43.56 -1.72
C PHE A 24 8.95 -44.57 -2.63
N LEU A 25 9.89 -44.07 -3.43
CA LEU A 25 11.28 -44.57 -3.51
C LEU A 25 12.22 -43.45 -4.01
N HIS A 26 13.40 -43.40 -3.41
CA HIS A 26 14.55 -42.57 -3.75
C HIS A 26 15.00 -42.74 -5.21
N ARG A 27 15.39 -41.64 -5.86
CA ARG A 27 16.46 -41.67 -6.86
C ARG A 27 17.22 -40.34 -6.87
N VAL A 28 18.44 -40.38 -6.34
CA VAL A 28 19.48 -39.38 -6.59
C VAL A 28 19.90 -39.54 -8.05
N SER A 29 19.84 -38.45 -8.81
CA SER A 29 20.42 -38.36 -10.14
C SER A 29 20.87 -36.93 -10.35
N SER A 30 22.17 -36.71 -10.14
CA SER A 30 22.93 -35.58 -10.65
C SER A 30 22.57 -35.31 -12.11
N PHE A 31 22.24 -34.06 -12.43
CA PHE A 31 22.44 -33.53 -13.77
C PHE A 31 23.20 -32.21 -13.66
N SER A 32 24.44 -32.29 -14.13
CA SER A 32 25.40 -31.21 -14.25
C SER A 32 25.08 -30.36 -15.47
N THR A 33 25.22 -29.04 -15.27
CA THR A 33 25.62 -28.02 -16.25
C THR A 33 24.78 -27.85 -17.51
N TYR A 34 23.92 -26.82 -17.49
CA TYR A 34 23.87 -25.83 -18.57
C TYR A 34 23.73 -24.43 -17.92
N SER A 35 24.86 -23.74 -17.77
CA SER A 35 24.90 -22.32 -17.49
C SER A 35 24.49 -21.57 -18.75
N LEU A 36 23.23 -21.15 -18.83
CA LEU A 36 22.75 -20.16 -19.79
C LEU A 36 21.88 -19.14 -19.03
N PHE A 37 22.48 -18.49 -18.02
CA PHE A 37 22.02 -17.17 -17.64
C PHE A 37 22.70 -16.20 -18.60
N ALA A 38 21.95 -15.84 -19.64
CA ALA A 38 22.25 -14.69 -20.45
C ALA A 38 22.45 -13.49 -19.50
N GLU A 39 23.65 -12.95 -19.58
CA GLU A 39 24.11 -11.72 -18.97
C GLU A 39 23.08 -10.63 -19.29
N SER A 40 22.20 -10.37 -18.32
CA SER A 40 21.29 -9.24 -18.42
C SER A 40 22.15 -7.98 -18.28
N PRO A 41 21.94 -6.94 -19.09
CA PRO A 41 22.65 -5.69 -18.89
C PRO A 41 22.29 -5.22 -17.48
N SER A 42 23.30 -5.18 -16.62
CA SER A 42 23.25 -4.51 -15.33
C SER A 42 22.81 -3.09 -15.59
N VAL A 43 21.51 -2.84 -15.49
CA VAL A 43 20.99 -1.51 -15.19
C VAL A 43 21.71 -1.14 -13.92
N ALA A 44 22.63 -0.17 -14.03
CA ALA A 44 23.42 0.31 -12.92
C ALA A 44 22.47 0.66 -11.79
N ILE A 45 22.36 -0.24 -10.81
CA ILE A 45 21.66 0.02 -9.56
C ILE A 45 22.52 1.11 -8.94
N THR A 46 22.03 2.36 -9.02
CA THR A 46 22.59 3.47 -8.28
C THR A 46 22.71 3.00 -6.84
N SER A 47 23.95 2.82 -6.42
CA SER A 47 24.33 2.44 -5.06
C SER A 47 23.95 3.60 -4.14
N HIS A 48 22.67 3.63 -3.73
CA HIS A 48 22.19 4.54 -2.71
C HIS A 48 22.68 4.08 -1.33
N SER A 49 23.92 4.46 -1.03
CA SER A 49 24.73 4.09 0.15
C SER A 49 24.24 4.67 1.49
N GLY A 50 22.94 4.93 1.64
CA GLY A 50 22.38 5.50 2.89
C GLY A 50 20.97 5.03 3.26
N HIS A 51 20.36 4.12 2.50
CA HIS A 51 18.96 3.74 2.72
C HIS A 51 18.86 2.49 3.60
N LYS A 52 18.31 2.65 4.82
CA LYS A 52 17.89 1.51 5.65
C LYS A 52 16.79 0.75 4.88
N PRO A 53 16.97 -0.56 4.56
CA PRO A 53 16.00 -1.29 3.73
C PRO A 53 14.62 -1.39 4.38
N GLY A 54 14.54 -1.47 5.71
CA GLY A 54 13.26 -1.45 6.46
C GLY A 54 12.59 -0.08 6.58
N SER A 55 13.19 0.99 6.05
CA SER A 55 12.55 2.32 6.06
C SER A 55 11.50 2.43 4.97
N PHE A 56 10.34 3.01 5.31
CA PHE A 56 9.26 3.27 4.36
C PHE A 56 9.72 4.18 3.20
N LYS A 57 10.68 5.08 3.43
CA LYS A 57 11.27 5.92 2.38
C LYS A 57 11.88 5.09 1.24
N THR A 58 12.57 4.01 1.58
CA THR A 58 13.21 3.11 0.61
C THR A 58 12.15 2.36 -0.22
N LEU A 59 11.05 1.95 0.41
CA LEU A 59 9.92 1.32 -0.26
C LEU A 59 9.20 2.31 -1.18
N ALA A 60 8.90 3.51 -0.71
CA ALA A 60 8.26 4.57 -1.50
C ALA A 60 9.09 4.95 -2.74
N HIS A 61 10.42 5.07 -2.59
CA HIS A 61 11.30 5.28 -3.75
C HIS A 61 11.22 4.12 -4.76
N THR A 62 11.04 2.89 -4.28
CA THR A 62 10.84 1.74 -5.17
C THR A 62 9.51 1.86 -5.93
N PHE A 63 8.43 2.32 -5.28
CA PHE A 63 7.15 2.59 -5.94
C PHE A 63 7.27 3.70 -6.99
N SER A 64 7.94 4.81 -6.67
CA SER A 64 8.23 5.88 -7.64
C SER A 64 8.99 5.35 -8.85
N ALA A 65 10.05 4.58 -8.65
CA ALA A 65 10.83 4.01 -9.74
C ALA A 65 10.01 3.04 -10.62
N VAL A 66 9.07 2.29 -10.01
CA VAL A 66 8.13 1.43 -10.74
C VAL A 66 7.15 2.26 -11.56
N GLU A 67 6.67 3.38 -11.02
CA GLU A 67 5.83 4.33 -11.75
C GLU A 67 6.57 5.02 -12.89
N ASP A 68 7.89 5.20 -12.82
CA ASP A 68 8.68 5.83 -13.88
C ASP A 68 8.88 4.92 -15.10
N VAL A 69 8.97 3.60 -14.88
CA VAL A 69 9.18 2.60 -15.95
C VAL A 69 7.90 2.21 -16.70
N LYS A 70 6.85 3.06 -16.70
CA LYS A 70 5.43 2.89 -17.16
C LYS A 70 5.12 1.85 -18.25
N ASN A 71 6.05 1.61 -19.17
CA ASN A 71 5.87 0.75 -20.34
C ASN A 71 6.55 -0.63 -20.25
N SER A 72 7.24 -0.95 -19.16
CA SER A 72 7.92 -2.24 -19.00
C SER A 72 7.51 -2.94 -17.72
N ARG A 73 6.55 -3.87 -17.85
CA ARG A 73 6.15 -4.78 -16.77
C ARG A 73 7.35 -5.57 -16.22
N VAL A 74 8.25 -5.99 -17.10
CA VAL A 74 9.45 -6.74 -16.70
C VAL A 74 10.36 -5.90 -15.82
N ALA A 75 10.62 -4.65 -16.20
CA ALA A 75 11.43 -3.74 -15.40
C ALA A 75 10.78 -3.42 -14.04
N GLY A 76 9.47 -3.19 -14.02
CA GLY A 76 8.73 -2.97 -12.77
C GLY A 76 8.83 -4.18 -11.81
N VAL A 77 8.66 -5.39 -12.33
CA VAL A 77 8.83 -6.63 -11.53
C VAL A 77 10.27 -6.78 -11.02
N GLN A 78 11.27 -6.42 -11.82
CA GLN A 78 12.67 -6.46 -11.40
C GLN A 78 12.93 -5.48 -10.25
N LEU A 79 12.49 -4.22 -10.36
CA LEU A 79 12.63 -3.21 -9.31
C LEU A 79 11.99 -3.65 -7.98
N LEU A 80 10.77 -4.19 -8.03
CA LEU A 80 10.11 -4.73 -6.84
C LEU A 80 10.86 -5.94 -6.27
N SER A 81 11.30 -6.86 -7.13
CA SER A 81 12.05 -8.05 -6.71
C SER A 81 13.35 -7.68 -6.01
N ASP A 82 14.06 -6.67 -6.52
CA ASP A 82 15.30 -6.17 -5.91
C ASP A 82 15.03 -5.45 -4.59
N GLY A 83 13.93 -4.70 -4.49
CA GLY A 83 13.41 -4.18 -3.23
C GLY A 83 13.17 -5.29 -2.19
N TYR A 84 12.43 -6.33 -2.56
CA TYR A 84 12.10 -7.44 -1.67
C TYR A 84 13.30 -8.31 -1.28
N ARG A 85 14.27 -8.52 -2.17
CA ARG A 85 15.53 -9.20 -1.83
C ARG A 85 16.29 -8.48 -0.72
N ARG A 86 16.28 -7.14 -0.73
CA ARG A 86 16.89 -6.34 0.34
C ARG A 86 16.14 -6.47 1.67
N LEU A 87 14.81 -6.59 1.64
CA LEU A 87 14.01 -6.86 2.84
C LEU A 87 14.22 -8.28 3.37
N LEU A 88 14.39 -9.27 2.50
CA LEU A 88 14.71 -10.65 2.89
C LEU A 88 16.06 -10.79 3.60
N ALA A 89 16.98 -9.86 3.39
CA ALA A 89 18.26 -9.81 4.09
C ALA A 89 18.16 -9.26 5.52
N LEU A 90 16.99 -8.74 5.94
CA LEU A 90 16.76 -8.31 7.30
C LEU A 90 16.58 -9.52 8.25
N PRO A 91 16.84 -9.35 9.56
CA PRO A 91 16.69 -10.44 10.53
C PRO A 91 15.27 -10.98 10.66
N THR A 92 14.26 -10.16 10.38
CA THR A 92 12.84 -10.52 10.51
C THR A 92 12.14 -10.47 9.15
N SER A 93 11.24 -11.44 8.92
CA SER A 93 10.39 -11.47 7.72
C SER A 93 9.19 -10.51 7.79
N GLN A 94 8.99 -9.85 8.94
CA GLN A 94 7.84 -8.98 9.19
C GLN A 94 7.81 -7.79 8.22
N GLU A 95 8.96 -7.14 8.01
CA GLU A 95 9.07 -5.98 7.10
C GLU A 95 8.69 -6.35 5.66
N LEU A 96 9.07 -7.55 5.22
CA LEU A 96 8.69 -8.06 3.91
C LEU A 96 7.17 -8.30 3.82
N ALA A 97 6.58 -8.94 4.83
CA ALA A 97 5.14 -9.19 4.85
C ALA A 97 4.35 -7.87 4.80
N CYS A 98 4.71 -6.89 5.63
CA CYS A 98 4.13 -5.56 5.61
C CYS A 98 4.32 -4.87 4.25
N ALA A 99 5.52 -4.93 3.66
CA ALA A 99 5.77 -4.36 2.34
C ALA A 99 4.89 -4.97 1.26
N LEU A 100 4.70 -6.30 1.25
CA LEU A 100 3.86 -6.98 0.28
C LEU A 100 2.39 -6.55 0.38
N TYR A 101 1.87 -6.39 1.60
CA TYR A 101 0.54 -5.85 1.85
C TYR A 101 0.40 -4.43 1.32
N LEU A 102 1.35 -3.55 1.63
CA LEU A 102 1.36 -2.16 1.14
C LEU A 102 1.44 -2.09 -0.39
N THR A 103 2.29 -2.89 -1.04
CA THR A 103 2.38 -2.93 -2.50
C THR A 103 1.09 -3.42 -3.15
N ALA A 104 0.38 -4.34 -2.50
CA ALA A 104 -0.92 -4.82 -2.96
C ALA A 104 -2.07 -3.84 -2.66
N SER A 105 -1.80 -2.71 -1.99
CA SER A 105 -2.82 -1.79 -1.46
C SER A 105 -3.86 -2.50 -0.59
N GLN A 106 -3.44 -3.51 0.18
CA GLN A 106 -4.28 -4.30 1.07
C GLN A 106 -3.68 -4.31 2.48
N LEU A 107 -4.53 -4.29 3.50
CA LEU A 107 -4.07 -4.35 4.90
C LEU A 107 -4.24 -5.75 5.50
N ALA A 108 -5.16 -6.55 4.97
CA ALA A 108 -5.39 -7.91 5.41
C ALA A 108 -5.90 -8.75 4.22
N PRO A 109 -5.87 -10.09 4.33
CA PRO A 109 -6.53 -10.95 3.37
C PRO A 109 -8.02 -10.60 3.18
N PRO A 110 -8.59 -10.72 1.97
CA PRO A 110 -9.97 -10.30 1.69
C PRO A 110 -11.03 -10.98 2.56
N TYR A 111 -10.77 -12.20 3.04
CA TYR A 111 -11.70 -12.95 3.88
C TYR A 111 -11.75 -12.46 5.34
N GLU A 112 -10.81 -11.62 5.78
CA GLU A 112 -10.82 -11.03 7.12
C GLU A 112 -11.71 -9.77 7.21
N GLY A 113 -12.10 -9.20 6.07
CA GLY A 113 -13.03 -8.06 6.01
C GLY A 113 -12.47 -6.75 6.58
N VAL A 114 -11.14 -6.63 6.72
CA VAL A 114 -10.48 -5.40 7.18
C VAL A 114 -10.47 -4.37 6.06
N GLU A 115 -11.11 -3.23 6.30
CA GLU A 115 -11.14 -2.09 5.39
C GLU A 115 -10.69 -0.83 6.11
N LEU A 116 -9.89 0.02 5.42
CA LEU A 116 -9.45 1.29 6.00
C LEU A 116 -10.64 2.19 6.39
N ARG A 117 -11.76 2.06 5.65
CA ARG A 117 -12.98 2.89 5.80
C ARG A 117 -12.69 4.39 5.86
N PHE A 118 -11.60 4.81 5.22
CA PHE A 118 -11.20 6.21 5.06
C PHE A 118 -11.43 6.62 3.61
N GLY A 119 -12.71 6.82 3.26
CA GLY A 119 -13.11 7.14 1.90
C GLY A 119 -12.83 8.58 1.49
N ALA A 120 -13.01 8.86 0.21
CA ALA A 120 -12.81 10.17 -0.42
C ALA A 120 -13.45 11.34 0.36
N LYS A 121 -14.69 11.20 0.83
CA LYS A 121 -15.38 12.25 1.61
C LYS A 121 -14.68 12.58 2.93
N SER A 122 -14.17 11.56 3.64
CA SER A 122 -13.42 11.74 4.88
C SER A 122 -12.07 12.38 4.62
N PHE A 123 -11.42 12.01 3.51
CA PHE A 123 -10.15 12.59 3.06
C PHE A 123 -10.29 14.07 2.68
N VAL A 124 -11.33 14.44 1.93
CA VAL A 124 -11.62 15.86 1.60
C VAL A 124 -11.84 16.67 2.87
N ARG A 125 -12.62 16.15 3.84
CA ARG A 125 -12.82 16.84 5.13
C ARG A 125 -11.51 16.99 5.90
N PHE A 126 -10.65 15.99 5.86
CA PHE A 126 -9.32 16.04 6.46
C PHE A 126 -8.45 17.12 5.80
N LEU A 127 -8.41 17.20 4.47
CA LEU A 127 -7.66 18.26 3.78
C LEU A 127 -8.20 19.67 4.07
N LYS A 128 -9.52 19.84 4.21
CA LYS A 128 -10.12 21.12 4.63
C LYS A 128 -9.62 21.57 6.00
N GLN A 129 -9.32 20.64 6.92
CA GLN A 129 -8.77 20.98 8.25
C GLN A 129 -7.32 21.48 8.19
N LEU A 130 -6.60 21.19 7.09
CA LEU A 130 -5.22 21.61 6.88
C LEU A 130 -5.12 22.88 6.03
N GLU A 131 -6.23 23.35 5.47
CA GLU A 131 -6.27 24.52 4.59
C GLU A 131 -5.98 25.80 5.41
N THR A 132 -5.08 26.64 4.91
CA THR A 132 -4.74 27.90 5.59
C THR A 132 -5.80 28.98 5.25
N GLU A 133 -6.26 29.71 6.25
CA GLU A 133 -7.20 30.85 6.11
C GLU A 133 -6.58 32.06 5.38
N GLU A 134 -5.26 32.06 5.16
CA GLU A 134 -4.49 33.25 4.78
C GLU A 134 -4.53 33.62 3.28
N ILE A 135 -5.25 32.88 2.44
CA ILE A 135 -5.48 33.27 1.04
C ILE A 135 -6.84 33.99 0.97
N GLY A 136 -6.74 35.31 1.15
CA GLY A 136 -7.85 36.24 1.14
C GLY A 136 -8.68 36.23 -0.15
N ASP A 137 -9.91 36.70 0.06
CA ASP A 137 -10.96 37.08 -0.88
C ASP A 137 -11.86 35.98 -1.48
N LEU A 138 -13.15 36.18 -1.27
CA LEU A 138 -14.20 35.16 -1.18
C LEU A 138 -14.89 34.81 -2.51
N ASP A 139 -14.56 35.46 -3.62
CA ASP A 139 -15.39 35.38 -4.85
C ASP A 139 -14.73 34.72 -6.07
N SER A 140 -13.42 34.40 -6.04
CA SER A 140 -12.70 33.84 -7.22
C SER A 140 -12.09 32.45 -6.99
N ARG A 141 -12.33 31.83 -5.82
CA ARG A 141 -11.59 30.63 -5.41
C ARG A 141 -12.24 29.35 -5.92
N GLU A 142 -11.47 28.57 -6.67
CA GLU A 142 -11.80 27.19 -6.96
C GLU A 142 -11.91 26.41 -5.64
N THR A 143 -13.13 25.96 -5.32
CA THR A 143 -13.42 25.14 -4.13
C THR A 143 -12.42 24.00 -4.05
N LEU A 144 -11.93 23.64 -2.85
CA LEU A 144 -10.98 22.54 -2.67
C LEU A 144 -11.41 21.27 -3.44
N GLU A 145 -12.71 20.99 -3.48
CA GLU A 145 -13.29 19.87 -4.22
C GLU A 145 -13.11 19.97 -5.74
N LYS A 146 -13.23 21.18 -6.31
CA LYS A 146 -12.99 21.42 -7.74
C LYS A 146 -11.51 21.25 -8.07
N LEU A 147 -10.63 21.81 -7.23
CA LEU A 147 -9.18 21.63 -7.38
C LEU A 147 -8.80 20.16 -7.30
N LEU A 148 -9.31 19.42 -6.31
CA LEU A 148 -9.05 17.98 -6.16
C LEU A 148 -9.53 17.17 -7.38
N ALA A 149 -10.58 17.62 -8.07
CA ALA A 149 -11.07 16.98 -9.29
C ALA A 149 -10.15 17.22 -10.51
N THR A 150 -9.23 18.19 -10.47
CA THR A 150 -8.26 18.42 -11.55
C THR A 150 -7.07 17.46 -11.50
N PHE A 151 -6.83 16.81 -10.36
CA PHE A 151 -5.73 15.86 -10.17
C PHE A 151 -6.18 14.42 -10.43
N PRO A 152 -5.28 13.56 -10.96
CA PRO A 152 -5.58 12.16 -11.21
C PRO A 152 -5.75 11.34 -9.93
N ASP A 153 -5.17 11.79 -8.81
CA ASP A 153 -5.19 11.10 -7.53
C ASP A 153 -5.03 12.08 -6.36
N TYR A 154 -5.38 11.60 -5.15
CA TYR A 154 -5.30 12.37 -3.92
C TYR A 154 -3.87 12.58 -3.39
N GLY A 155 -2.91 11.73 -3.79
CA GLY A 155 -1.50 11.89 -3.39
C GLY A 155 -0.93 13.16 -3.99
N ARG A 156 -1.02 13.27 -5.31
CA ARG A 156 -0.54 14.44 -6.08
C ARG A 156 -1.28 15.71 -5.72
N ALA A 157 -2.58 15.60 -5.50
CA ALA A 157 -3.37 16.76 -5.07
C ALA A 157 -2.91 17.25 -3.69
N THR A 158 -2.65 16.33 -2.75
CA THR A 158 -2.14 16.69 -1.42
C THR A 158 -0.76 17.32 -1.52
N GLN A 159 0.14 16.75 -2.33
CA GLN A 159 1.47 17.32 -2.55
C GLN A 159 1.39 18.74 -3.14
N ALA A 160 0.58 18.95 -4.17
CA ALA A 160 0.38 20.27 -4.77
C ALA A 160 -0.22 21.30 -3.80
N LEU A 161 -1.13 20.87 -2.91
CA LEU A 161 -1.69 21.72 -1.86
C LEU A 161 -0.65 22.15 -0.83
N LEU A 162 0.27 21.25 -0.47
CA LEU A 162 1.37 21.54 0.45
C LEU A 162 2.41 22.46 -0.21
N ASP A 163 2.78 22.19 -1.47
CA ASP A 163 3.77 22.96 -2.21
C ASP A 163 3.31 24.38 -2.52
N SER A 164 2.00 24.56 -2.77
CA SER A 164 1.40 25.88 -2.96
C SER A 164 1.19 26.67 -1.67
N GLY A 165 1.44 26.09 -0.50
CA GLY A 165 1.15 26.70 0.80
C GLY A 165 -0.34 26.83 1.13
N ARG A 166 -1.23 26.30 0.27
CA ARG A 166 -2.68 26.29 0.50
C ARG A 166 -3.07 25.38 1.66
N ALA A 167 -2.30 24.32 1.91
CA ALA A 167 -2.42 23.47 3.09
C ALA A 167 -1.12 23.47 3.89
N VAL A 168 -1.24 23.52 5.22
CA VAL A 168 -0.10 23.44 6.14
C VAL A 168 -0.30 22.27 7.08
N VAL A 169 0.66 21.34 7.05
CA VAL A 169 0.75 20.26 8.03
C VAL A 169 1.53 20.77 9.23
N PRO A 170 0.92 20.83 10.44
CA PRO A 170 1.61 21.30 11.64
C PRO A 170 2.85 20.46 11.95
N GLU A 171 3.91 21.08 12.43
CA GLU A 171 5.12 20.35 12.83
C GLU A 171 4.91 19.64 14.18
N ILE A 172 5.49 18.45 14.34
CA ILE A 172 5.53 17.75 15.63
C ILE A 172 6.93 17.92 16.21
N GLU A 173 7.08 18.37 17.45
CA GLU A 173 8.39 18.62 18.06
C GLU A 173 9.13 17.32 18.46
N ASP A 174 8.44 16.19 18.62
CA ASP A 174 8.97 15.03 19.33
C ASP A 174 8.65 13.67 18.65
N ILE A 175 9.26 13.40 17.49
CA ILE A 175 9.28 12.03 16.91
C ILE A 175 10.68 11.73 16.36
N GLY A 176 11.40 10.91 17.12
CA GLY A 176 12.63 10.25 16.69
C GLY A 176 12.38 9.10 15.72
N GLU A 177 13.40 8.86 14.89
CA GLU A 177 13.55 7.76 13.91
C GLU A 177 12.70 7.82 12.62
N LEU A 178 13.32 7.47 11.49
CA LEU A 178 12.66 7.39 10.19
C LEU A 178 11.55 6.34 10.24
N LEU A 179 10.40 6.69 9.66
CA LEU A 179 9.23 5.82 9.57
C LEU A 179 9.59 4.46 8.92
N SER A 180 9.43 3.36 9.66
CA SER A 180 9.65 2.00 9.16
C SER A 180 8.43 1.48 8.39
N ILE A 181 8.63 0.49 7.53
CA ILE A 181 7.54 -0.13 6.76
C ILE A 181 6.53 -0.77 7.73
N GLN A 182 7.01 -1.48 8.75
CA GLN A 182 6.18 -2.03 9.81
C GLN A 182 5.35 -0.96 10.52
N ALA A 183 5.94 0.18 10.90
CA ALA A 183 5.22 1.25 11.59
C ALA A 183 4.12 1.87 10.72
N VAL A 184 4.33 2.00 9.41
CA VAL A 184 3.27 2.44 8.48
C VAL A 184 2.13 1.43 8.45
N TYR A 185 2.46 0.15 8.28
CA TYR A 185 1.47 -0.92 8.23
C TYR A 185 0.62 -0.98 9.51
N GLU A 186 1.27 -0.92 10.68
CA GLU A 186 0.57 -0.94 11.98
C GLU A 186 -0.32 0.29 12.17
N GLN A 187 0.12 1.48 11.78
CA GLN A 187 -0.70 2.68 11.84
C GLN A 187 -1.90 2.62 10.89
N LEU A 188 -1.73 2.11 9.68
CA LEU A 188 -2.84 1.90 8.73
C LEU A 188 -3.81 0.84 9.24
N MET A 189 -3.31 -0.24 9.84
CA MET A 189 -4.14 -1.26 10.50
C MET A 189 -4.92 -0.68 11.68
N ALA A 190 -4.31 0.18 12.49
CA ALA A 190 -4.99 0.90 13.57
C ALA A 190 -6.10 1.82 13.03
N ILE A 191 -5.86 2.53 11.92
CA ILE A 191 -6.90 3.33 11.24
C ILE A 191 -8.03 2.42 10.75
N ALA A 192 -7.73 1.25 10.19
CA ALA A 192 -8.73 0.34 9.66
C ALA A 192 -9.63 -0.25 10.75
N THR A 193 -9.02 -0.68 11.86
CA THR A 193 -9.69 -1.35 12.98
C THR A 193 -10.36 -0.40 13.98
N ASP A 194 -10.09 0.91 13.91
CA ASP A 194 -10.75 1.89 14.78
C ASP A 194 -12.24 2.04 14.40
N GLU A 195 -13.11 1.64 15.32
CA GLU A 195 -14.57 1.67 15.18
C GLU A 195 -15.24 2.34 16.39
N GLY A 196 -16.53 2.66 16.23
CA GLY A 196 -17.35 3.25 17.30
C GLY A 196 -17.43 4.77 17.28
N ALA A 197 -18.06 5.33 18.32
CA ALA A 197 -18.28 6.76 18.44
C ALA A 197 -16.93 7.51 18.50
N GLY A 198 -16.79 8.54 17.66
CA GLY A 198 -15.54 9.31 17.52
C GLY A 198 -14.47 8.65 16.65
N GLY A 199 -14.70 7.46 16.08
CA GLY A 199 -13.71 6.78 15.23
C GLY A 199 -13.30 7.61 14.01
N VAL A 200 -14.21 8.39 13.42
CA VAL A 200 -13.87 9.29 12.29
C VAL A 200 -12.81 10.33 12.69
N ALA A 201 -12.94 10.96 13.86
CA ALA A 201 -12.00 11.98 14.31
C ALA A 201 -10.64 11.37 14.66
N ARG A 202 -10.62 10.21 15.32
CA ARG A 202 -9.38 9.48 15.65
C ARG A 202 -8.65 9.00 14.38
N LYS A 203 -9.38 8.49 13.38
CA LYS A 203 -8.79 8.16 12.06
C LYS A 203 -8.16 9.37 11.39
N GLN A 204 -8.80 10.54 11.45
CA GLN A 204 -8.22 11.79 10.93
C GLN A 204 -6.95 12.19 11.68
N GLN A 205 -6.91 12.05 13.01
CA GLN A 205 -5.72 12.32 13.82
C GLN A 205 -4.57 11.37 13.50
N LEU A 206 -4.85 10.07 13.35
CA LEU A 206 -3.84 9.08 12.94
C LEU A 206 -3.32 9.37 11.53
N ALA A 207 -4.19 9.74 10.60
CA ALA A 207 -3.79 10.15 9.25
C ALA A 207 -2.90 11.41 9.27
N LEU A 208 -3.23 12.40 10.12
CA LEU A 208 -2.41 13.59 10.32
C LEU A 208 -1.01 13.22 10.81
N LYS A 209 -0.93 12.37 11.83
CA LYS A 209 0.33 11.90 12.40
C LYS A 209 1.20 11.20 11.35
N LEU A 210 0.59 10.33 10.54
CA LEU A 210 1.29 9.62 9.47
C LEU A 210 1.83 10.60 8.42
N LEU A 211 1.03 11.59 8.01
CA LEU A 211 1.44 12.62 7.05
C LEU A 211 2.59 13.50 7.59
N GLN A 212 2.54 13.86 8.87
CA GLN A 212 3.59 14.59 9.57
C GLN A 212 4.92 13.80 9.58
N GLN A 213 4.86 12.49 9.85
CA GLN A 213 6.02 11.61 9.84
C GLN A 213 6.62 11.42 8.43
N CYS A 214 5.79 11.33 7.40
CA CYS A 214 6.25 11.24 6.01
C CYS A 214 7.00 12.51 5.57
N ARG A 215 6.54 13.70 5.96
CA ARG A 215 7.09 14.99 5.49
C ARG A 215 8.52 15.25 5.96
N ARG A 216 8.87 14.95 7.21
CA ARG A 216 10.25 15.16 7.73
C ARG A 216 11.26 14.16 7.19
N GLY A 217 10.83 13.07 6.57
CA GLY A 217 11.69 12.10 5.89
C GLY A 217 12.30 12.58 4.57
N PHE A 218 12.47 13.88 4.32
CA PHE A 218 12.90 14.46 3.02
C PHE A 218 12.18 13.77 1.84
N PHE A 219 10.85 13.84 1.86
CA PHE A 219 9.95 13.56 0.74
C PHE A 219 9.78 14.87 -0.03
N SER A 220 10.52 15.02 -1.14
CA SER A 220 10.34 16.14 -2.07
C SER A 220 9.84 15.68 -3.46
N SER A 221 9.58 14.38 -3.68
CA SER A 221 9.20 13.92 -5.04
C SER A 221 8.33 12.65 -5.14
N VAL A 222 7.74 12.13 -4.06
CA VAL A 222 7.06 10.80 -4.09
C VAL A 222 5.62 10.83 -3.53
N CYS A 223 5.00 12.00 -3.45
CA CYS A 223 3.55 12.11 -3.21
C CYS A 223 2.87 12.73 -4.42
#